data_AF-X1CVU7-F1
#
_entry.id   AF-X1CVU7-F1
#
_cell.length_a   1.000
_cell.length_b   1.000
_cell.length_c   1.000
_cell.angle_alpha   90.00
_cell.angle_beta   90.00
_cell.angle_gamma   90.00
#
_symmetry.space_group_name_H-M   'P 1'
#
loop_
_entity.id
_entity.type
_entity.pdbx_description
1 polymer ?
#
loop_
_entity_poly.entity_id
_entity_poly.type
_entity_poly.pdbx_seq_one_letter_code
_entity_poly.pdbx_strand_id
1 'polypeptide(L)'
;ENSDANKNMFHIDTQDWFNRTGPDGTRPYLYEGTFAHEFEHMIHFDQDPDEPSWVDEGLADLAAFFCGYGHADGHIDYYLRRHWFTALTFWGSQLEDYGACYLFQLYLYDHFGGAEFISALVQEQLNGIEGIEATLAAFGYSETFDEVFDAWTIANWVDDTRKAGGKYGYYSLEIGGPDTRYHTLEYWMDIYHGLYWDAYEIEVFPFYTTPFQETWWQFALYGDPLPYTAQYFRFNSRKATEVWMDGQDFAGIEPY
;
A
#
# COMPACT_ATOMS: atom_id res chain seq x y z
N GLU A 1 -21.30 -1.34 -4.16
CA GLU A 1 -22.40 -1.88 -3.33
C GLU A 1 -23.52 -0.84 -3.10
N ASN A 2 -24.76 -1.26 -2.79
CA ASN A 2 -25.79 -0.37 -2.21
C ASN A 2 -26.39 -1.06 -0.99
N SER A 3 -25.73 -0.87 0.16
CA SER A 3 -26.07 -1.46 1.46
C SER A 3 -27.51 -1.14 1.90
N ASP A 4 -28.02 0.03 1.52
CA ASP A 4 -29.40 0.46 1.82
C ASP A 4 -30.48 -0.39 1.13
N ALA A 5 -30.15 -1.07 0.02
CA ALA A 5 -31.11 -1.78 -0.82
C ALA A 5 -31.02 -3.31 -0.77
N ASN A 6 -30.05 -3.88 -0.06
CA ASN A 6 -29.76 -5.33 -0.01
C ASN A 6 -29.69 -5.95 -1.43
N LYS A 7 -28.87 -5.34 -2.30
CA LYS A 7 -28.69 -5.76 -3.70
C LYS A 7 -27.21 -5.85 -4.05
N ASN A 8 -26.83 -7.01 -4.56
CA ASN A 8 -25.54 -7.24 -5.22
C ASN A 8 -25.64 -6.72 -6.66
N MET A 9 -25.29 -5.46 -6.85
CA MET A 9 -25.31 -4.77 -8.14
C MET A 9 -24.17 -3.76 -8.20
N PHE A 10 -23.41 -3.81 -9.28
CA PHE A 10 -22.47 -2.77 -9.68
C PHE A 10 -22.81 -2.28 -11.09
N HIS A 11 -22.43 -1.05 -11.42
CA HIS A 11 -22.67 -0.42 -12.71
C HIS A 11 -21.33 -0.09 -13.36
N ILE A 12 -21.18 -0.44 -14.63
CA ILE A 12 -19.97 -0.11 -15.39
C ILE A 12 -20.32 0.83 -16.53
N ASP A 13 -19.59 1.94 -16.61
CA ASP A 13 -19.62 2.83 -17.76
C ASP A 13 -18.92 2.15 -18.94
N THR A 14 -19.63 1.98 -20.05
CA THR A 14 -19.13 1.33 -21.27
C THR A 14 -18.38 2.28 -22.22
N GLN A 15 -18.01 3.49 -21.78
CA GLN A 15 -17.29 4.46 -22.59
C GLN A 15 -15.94 3.91 -23.12
N ASP A 16 -15.78 3.88 -24.45
CA ASP A 16 -14.53 3.48 -25.11
C ASP A 16 -14.17 1.99 -24.90
N TRP A 17 -15.20 1.13 -24.93
CA TRP A 17 -15.11 -0.34 -24.81
C TRP A 17 -13.94 -0.95 -25.58
N PHE A 18 -13.81 -0.63 -26.88
CA PHE A 18 -12.81 -1.25 -27.75
C PHE A 18 -11.36 -1.03 -27.29
N ASN A 19 -11.04 0.12 -26.69
CA ASN A 19 -9.68 0.42 -26.24
C ASN A 19 -9.41 0.01 -24.79
N ARG A 20 -10.41 -0.55 -24.10
CA ARG A 20 -10.41 -0.83 -22.65
C ARG A 20 -10.73 -2.29 -22.32
N THR A 21 -10.93 -3.14 -23.31
CA THR A 21 -11.11 -4.59 -23.17
C THR A 21 -10.04 -5.37 -23.91
N GLY A 22 -9.66 -6.53 -23.35
CA GLY A 22 -8.66 -7.42 -23.93
C GLY A 22 -7.25 -6.81 -23.96
N PRO A 23 -6.29 -7.51 -24.58
CA PRO A 23 -4.88 -7.11 -24.57
C PRO A 23 -4.52 -6.01 -25.57
N ASP A 24 -5.32 -5.81 -26.62
CA ASP A 24 -4.91 -5.00 -27.79
C ASP A 24 -5.29 -3.51 -27.68
N GLY A 25 -5.99 -3.13 -26.60
CA GLY A 25 -6.43 -1.76 -26.35
C GLY A 25 -5.31 -0.83 -25.84
N THR A 26 -5.57 0.47 -25.81
CA THR A 26 -4.65 1.46 -25.19
C THR A 26 -4.65 1.41 -23.66
N ARG A 27 -5.66 0.78 -23.08
CA ARG A 27 -5.81 0.50 -21.64
C ARG A 27 -6.24 -0.96 -21.48
N PRO A 28 -5.34 -1.93 -21.72
CA PRO A 28 -5.69 -3.33 -21.78
C PRO A 28 -6.31 -3.83 -20.47
N TYR A 29 -7.30 -4.73 -20.59
CA TYR A 29 -8.02 -5.36 -19.49
C TYR A 29 -8.68 -4.44 -18.45
N LEU A 30 -8.82 -3.14 -18.72
CA LEU A 30 -9.35 -2.20 -17.75
C LEU A 30 -10.73 -2.63 -17.25
N TYR A 31 -11.64 -2.96 -18.17
CA TYR A 31 -12.99 -3.33 -17.76
C TYR A 31 -13.02 -4.68 -17.07
N GLU A 32 -12.26 -5.66 -17.55
CA GLU A 32 -12.17 -6.98 -16.94
C GLU A 32 -11.60 -6.90 -15.53
N GLY A 33 -10.59 -6.05 -15.29
CA GLY A 33 -10.07 -5.72 -13.97
C GLY A 33 -11.11 -5.08 -13.06
N THR A 34 -11.83 -4.05 -13.54
CA THR A 34 -12.93 -3.45 -12.77
C THR A 34 -14.05 -4.44 -12.46
N PHE A 35 -14.38 -5.34 -13.39
CA PHE A 35 -15.34 -6.41 -13.15
C PHE A 35 -14.87 -7.37 -12.06
N ALA A 36 -13.58 -7.72 -12.04
CA ALA A 36 -13.02 -8.58 -11.00
C ALA A 36 -13.05 -7.89 -9.62
N HIS A 37 -12.67 -6.61 -9.56
CA HIS A 37 -12.73 -5.76 -8.36
C HIS A 37 -14.14 -5.74 -7.76
N GLU A 38 -15.13 -5.34 -8.54
CA GLU A 38 -16.51 -5.23 -8.07
C GLU A 38 -17.16 -6.60 -7.76
N PHE A 39 -16.67 -7.67 -8.38
CA PHE A 39 -17.11 -9.02 -8.08
C PHE A 39 -16.53 -9.53 -6.76
N GLU A 40 -15.30 -9.16 -6.44
CA GLU A 40 -14.68 -9.46 -5.15
C GLU A 40 -15.51 -8.85 -4.00
N HIS A 41 -15.87 -7.56 -4.07
CA HIS A 41 -16.73 -6.95 -3.03
C HIS A 41 -18.03 -7.72 -2.79
N MET A 42 -18.64 -8.28 -3.84
CA MET A 42 -19.85 -9.08 -3.67
C MET A 42 -19.61 -10.43 -2.98
N ILE A 43 -18.43 -11.03 -3.18
CA ILE A 43 -18.02 -12.23 -2.45
C ILE A 43 -17.72 -11.85 -1.01
N HIS A 44 -16.88 -10.83 -0.81
CA HIS A 44 -16.43 -10.40 0.50
C HIS A 44 -17.62 -10.02 1.38
N PHE A 45 -18.54 -9.20 0.88
CA PHE A 45 -19.77 -8.83 1.61
C PHE A 45 -20.65 -10.04 2.00
N ASP A 46 -20.67 -11.12 1.21
CA ASP A 46 -21.42 -12.34 1.56
C ASP A 46 -20.72 -13.17 2.65
N GLN A 47 -19.40 -13.00 2.83
CA GLN A 47 -18.61 -13.67 3.86
C GLN A 47 -18.43 -12.82 5.12
N ASP A 48 -17.99 -11.57 4.97
CA ASP A 48 -17.75 -10.57 6.01
C ASP A 48 -18.20 -9.17 5.52
N PRO A 49 -19.41 -8.72 5.91
CA PRO A 49 -19.95 -7.43 5.47
C PRO A 49 -19.43 -6.22 6.26
N ASP A 50 -18.64 -6.39 7.33
CA ASP A 50 -18.15 -5.29 8.17
C ASP A 50 -16.63 -5.06 8.18
N GLU A 51 -15.91 -5.74 7.28
CA GLU A 51 -14.48 -5.56 7.06
C GLU A 51 -14.13 -4.09 6.69
N PRO A 52 -13.17 -3.45 7.40
CA PRO A 52 -12.64 -2.15 7.05
C PRO A 52 -12.20 -2.00 5.60
N SER A 53 -12.55 -0.84 5.00
CA SER A 53 -12.32 -0.55 3.58
C SER A 53 -10.88 -0.73 3.10
N TRP A 54 -9.87 -0.56 3.97
CA TRP A 54 -8.47 -0.74 3.58
C TRP A 54 -8.12 -2.21 3.30
N VAL A 55 -8.77 -3.16 3.96
CA VAL A 55 -8.64 -4.60 3.66
C VAL A 55 -9.49 -4.93 2.44
N ASP A 56 -10.76 -4.54 2.46
CA ASP A 56 -11.74 -4.83 1.40
C ASP A 56 -11.27 -4.32 0.02
N GLU A 57 -10.92 -3.04 -0.09
CA GLU A 57 -10.48 -2.45 -1.37
C GLU A 57 -9.11 -2.98 -1.82
N GLY A 58 -8.23 -3.33 -0.88
CA GLY A 58 -6.95 -3.97 -1.20
C GLY A 58 -7.12 -5.37 -1.77
N LEU A 59 -8.08 -6.15 -1.25
CA LEU A 59 -8.42 -7.48 -1.76
C LEU A 59 -9.19 -7.41 -3.08
N ALA A 60 -10.04 -6.39 -3.26
CA ALA A 60 -10.71 -6.12 -4.52
C ALA A 60 -9.71 -5.78 -5.65
N ASP A 61 -8.69 -4.93 -5.39
CA ASP A 61 -7.62 -4.69 -6.35
C ASP A 61 -6.80 -5.98 -6.61
N LEU A 62 -6.59 -6.83 -5.59
CA LEU A 62 -5.90 -8.12 -5.72
C LEU A 62 -6.67 -9.12 -6.60
N ALA A 63 -8.01 -9.06 -6.64
CA ALA A 63 -8.81 -9.93 -7.50
C ALA A 63 -8.53 -9.74 -9.00
N ALA A 64 -8.25 -8.50 -9.43
CA ALA A 64 -7.84 -8.23 -10.81
C ALA A 64 -6.53 -8.94 -11.16
N PHE A 65 -5.57 -8.95 -10.22
CA PHE A 65 -4.31 -9.70 -10.36
C PHE A 65 -4.55 -11.21 -10.45
N PHE A 66 -5.41 -11.79 -9.59
CA PHE A 66 -5.74 -13.22 -9.65
C PHE A 66 -6.41 -13.66 -10.95
N CYS A 67 -7.17 -12.76 -11.57
CA CYS A 67 -7.76 -13.01 -12.88
C CYS A 67 -6.78 -12.83 -14.06
N GLY A 68 -5.54 -12.44 -13.79
CA GLY A 68 -4.49 -12.29 -14.80
C GLY A 68 -4.56 -10.98 -15.58
N TYR A 69 -5.22 -9.95 -15.03
CA TYR A 69 -5.35 -8.64 -15.65
C TYR A 69 -4.22 -7.67 -15.29
N GLY A 70 -3.23 -8.15 -14.53
CA GLY A 70 -2.03 -7.41 -14.15
C GLY A 70 -2.18 -6.66 -12.83
N HIS A 71 -1.23 -5.76 -12.58
CA HIS A 71 -1.19 -4.92 -11.39
C HIS A 71 -1.87 -3.57 -11.65
N ALA A 72 -2.48 -2.98 -10.63
CA ALA A 72 -3.03 -1.62 -10.69
C ALA A 72 -1.90 -0.58 -10.67
N ASP A 73 -1.13 -0.49 -11.77
CA ASP A 73 0.10 0.31 -11.89
C ASP A 73 -0.06 1.77 -11.46
N GLY A 74 -1.23 2.37 -11.74
CA GLY A 74 -1.59 3.71 -11.34
C GLY A 74 -1.80 3.86 -9.84
N HIS A 75 -2.43 2.89 -9.17
CA HIS A 75 -2.61 2.91 -7.72
C HIS A 75 -1.26 2.79 -7.03
N ILE A 76 -0.44 1.81 -7.46
CA ILE A 76 0.92 1.59 -6.96
C ILE A 76 1.78 2.85 -7.11
N ASP A 77 1.83 3.43 -8.31
CA ASP A 77 2.60 4.65 -8.58
C ASP A 77 2.17 5.83 -7.70
N TYR A 78 0.86 6.00 -7.47
CA TYR A 78 0.34 7.04 -6.59
C TYR A 78 0.72 6.81 -5.13
N TYR A 79 0.73 5.56 -4.64
CA TYR A 79 1.23 5.25 -3.31
C TYR A 79 2.72 5.57 -3.20
N LEU A 80 3.56 5.10 -4.12
CA LEU A 80 5.00 5.41 -4.10
C LEU A 80 5.24 6.93 -4.08
N ARG A 81 4.42 7.66 -4.85
CA ARG A 81 4.41 9.11 -4.95
C ARG A 81 3.91 9.83 -3.69
N ARG A 82 3.15 9.20 -2.79
CA ARG A 82 2.50 9.86 -1.63
C ARG A 82 2.75 9.18 -0.29
N HIS A 83 3.61 8.15 -0.28
CA HIS A 83 3.85 7.25 0.85
C HIS A 83 4.04 7.93 2.21
N TRP A 84 4.65 9.13 2.25
CA TRP A 84 4.98 9.81 3.50
C TRP A 84 3.76 10.36 4.26
N PHE A 85 2.57 10.37 3.67
CA PHE A 85 1.31 10.70 4.35
C PHE A 85 0.20 9.66 4.14
N THR A 86 0.47 8.60 3.38
CA THR A 86 -0.51 7.53 3.15
C THR A 86 -0.35 6.46 4.22
N ALA A 87 -1.29 6.44 5.17
CA ALA A 87 -1.37 5.37 6.17
C ALA A 87 -2.08 4.16 5.59
N LEU A 88 -1.58 2.96 5.88
CA LEU A 88 -2.18 1.71 5.42
C LEU A 88 -3.60 1.51 6.00
N THR A 89 -3.80 1.85 7.27
CA THR A 89 -5.03 1.50 8.01
C THR A 89 -6.06 2.63 8.11
N PHE A 90 -5.79 3.79 7.49
CA PHE A 90 -6.72 4.92 7.45
C PHE A 90 -7.16 5.20 6.02
N TRP A 91 -8.37 4.77 5.67
CA TRP A 91 -8.90 4.85 4.32
C TRP A 91 -9.25 6.29 3.88
N GLY A 92 -8.49 6.85 2.95
CA GLY A 92 -8.72 8.17 2.34
C GLY A 92 -9.51 8.16 1.02
N SER A 93 -9.76 6.98 0.43
CA SER A 93 -10.41 6.81 -0.88
C SER A 93 -9.72 7.57 -2.03
N GLN A 94 -8.38 7.71 -1.95
CA GLN A 94 -7.53 8.21 -3.02
C GLN A 94 -6.70 7.08 -3.64
N LEU A 95 -6.14 7.32 -4.83
CA LEU A 95 -5.37 6.30 -5.57
C LEU A 95 -4.18 5.76 -4.76
N GLU A 96 -3.58 6.59 -3.90
CA GLU A 96 -2.51 6.17 -2.99
C GLU A 96 -2.99 5.19 -1.91
N ASP A 97 -4.23 5.32 -1.41
CA ASP A 97 -4.80 4.40 -0.43
C ASP A 97 -4.98 3.01 -1.05
N TYR A 98 -5.59 2.96 -2.24
CA TYR A 98 -5.69 1.72 -3.03
C TYR A 98 -4.32 1.10 -3.26
N GLY A 99 -3.32 1.90 -3.65
CA GLY A 99 -1.96 1.41 -3.91
C GLY A 99 -1.28 0.83 -2.67
N ALA A 100 -1.42 1.48 -1.51
CA ALA A 100 -0.89 0.98 -0.25
C ALA A 100 -1.53 -0.36 0.13
N CYS A 101 -2.86 -0.41 0.09
CA CYS A 101 -3.64 -1.59 0.47
C CYS A 101 -3.37 -2.75 -0.48
N TYR A 102 -3.38 -2.52 -1.79
CA TYR A 102 -3.05 -3.52 -2.80
C TYR A 102 -1.66 -4.13 -2.57
N LEU A 103 -0.62 -3.29 -2.41
CA LEU A 103 0.75 -3.78 -2.19
C LEU A 103 0.86 -4.60 -0.90
N PHE A 104 0.14 -4.19 0.15
CA PHE A 104 0.14 -4.94 1.41
C PHE A 104 -0.54 -6.30 1.25
N GLN A 105 -1.70 -6.38 0.58
CA GLN A 105 -2.37 -7.66 0.33
C GLN A 105 -1.57 -8.55 -0.64
N LEU A 106 -0.89 -7.97 -1.62
CA LEU A 106 0.04 -8.70 -2.49
C LEU A 106 1.22 -9.26 -1.70
N TYR A 107 1.75 -8.51 -0.73
CA TYR A 107 2.78 -9.00 0.18
C TYR A 107 2.27 -10.17 1.04
N LEU A 108 1.04 -10.08 1.56
CA LEU A 108 0.45 -11.19 2.30
C LEU A 108 0.33 -12.45 1.44
N TYR A 109 -0.15 -12.29 0.21
CA TYR A 109 -0.24 -13.35 -0.79
C TYR A 109 1.13 -14.01 -1.04
N ASP A 110 2.17 -13.22 -1.26
CA ASP A 110 3.51 -13.71 -1.60
C ASP A 110 4.19 -14.50 -0.46
N HIS A 111 3.90 -14.17 0.81
CA HIS A 111 4.67 -14.68 1.96
C HIS A 111 3.90 -15.62 2.90
N PHE A 112 2.57 -15.56 2.94
CA PHE A 112 1.77 -16.29 3.96
C PHE A 112 0.87 -17.40 3.42
N GLY A 113 1.12 -17.89 2.20
CA GLY A 113 0.44 -19.07 1.68
C GLY A 113 -0.49 -18.81 0.50
N GLY A 114 -0.31 -17.69 -0.21
CA GLY A 114 -0.93 -17.48 -1.52
C GLY A 114 -2.45 -17.35 -1.46
N ALA A 115 -3.11 -17.93 -2.45
CA ALA A 115 -4.56 -17.81 -2.63
C ALA A 115 -5.35 -18.44 -1.47
N GLU A 116 -4.82 -19.50 -0.85
CA GLU A 116 -5.43 -20.12 0.33
C GLU A 116 -5.47 -19.16 1.51
N PHE A 117 -4.39 -18.40 1.75
CA PHE A 117 -4.34 -17.39 2.82
C PHE A 117 -5.33 -16.27 2.56
N ILE A 118 -5.32 -15.71 1.33
CA ILE A 118 -6.24 -14.63 0.95
C ILE A 118 -7.69 -15.07 1.04
N SER A 119 -8.00 -16.29 0.59
CA SER A 119 -9.36 -16.85 0.70
C SER A 119 -9.80 -17.02 2.15
N ALA A 120 -8.88 -17.33 3.06
CA ALA A 120 -9.16 -17.43 4.49
C ALA A 120 -9.38 -16.05 5.11
N LEU A 121 -8.60 -15.04 4.71
CA LEU A 121 -8.75 -13.67 5.16
C LEU A 121 -10.13 -13.10 4.80
N VAL A 122 -10.60 -13.29 3.56
CA VAL A 122 -11.97 -12.90 3.11
C VAL A 122 -13.09 -13.56 3.94
N GLN A 123 -12.82 -14.70 4.59
CA GLN A 123 -13.77 -15.45 5.41
C GLN A 123 -13.60 -15.21 6.91
N GLU A 124 -12.54 -14.52 7.33
CA GLU A 124 -12.33 -14.17 8.73
C GLU A 124 -13.43 -13.20 9.17
N GLN A 125 -13.84 -13.25 10.42
CA GLN A 125 -14.93 -12.41 10.96
C GLN A 125 -14.41 -11.35 11.91
N LEU A 126 -13.11 -11.36 12.17
CA LEU A 126 -12.40 -10.29 12.85
C LEU A 126 -11.92 -9.29 11.80
N ASN A 127 -11.98 -8.02 12.17
CA ASN A 127 -11.79 -6.92 11.23
C ASN A 127 -10.36 -6.39 11.25
N GLY A 128 -9.85 -5.97 10.10
CA GLY A 128 -8.60 -5.24 9.93
C GLY A 128 -7.40 -6.00 10.50
N ILE A 129 -6.65 -5.34 11.39
CA ILE A 129 -5.44 -5.91 12.01
C ILE A 129 -5.75 -7.22 12.73
N GLU A 130 -6.86 -7.27 13.48
CA GLU A 130 -7.24 -8.45 14.27
C GLU A 130 -7.55 -9.66 13.36
N GLY A 131 -8.19 -9.41 12.21
CA GLY A 131 -8.46 -10.43 11.19
C GLY A 131 -7.20 -10.98 10.52
N ILE A 132 -6.27 -10.10 10.19
CA ILE A 132 -4.97 -10.51 9.60
C ILE A 132 -4.17 -11.34 10.61
N GLU A 133 -4.08 -10.93 11.87
CA GLU A 133 -3.37 -11.69 12.90
C GLU A 133 -4.03 -13.05 13.19
N ALA A 134 -5.37 -13.10 13.19
CA ALA A 134 -6.10 -14.36 13.32
C ALA A 134 -5.83 -15.31 12.15
N THR A 135 -5.81 -14.79 10.93
CA THR A 135 -5.51 -15.55 9.70
C THR A 135 -4.07 -16.06 9.70
N LEU A 136 -3.09 -15.22 10.09
CA LEU A 136 -1.69 -15.62 10.28
C LEU A 136 -1.57 -16.79 11.26
N ALA A 137 -2.21 -16.67 12.43
CA ALA A 137 -2.19 -17.72 13.45
C ALA A 137 -2.84 -19.03 12.95
N ALA A 138 -3.94 -18.93 12.18
CA ALA A 138 -4.62 -20.08 11.59
C ALA A 138 -3.74 -20.85 10.59
N PHE A 139 -2.85 -20.14 9.88
CA PHE A 139 -1.86 -20.72 8.96
C PHE A 139 -0.56 -21.15 9.65
N GLY A 140 -0.45 -20.95 10.97
CA GLY A 140 0.70 -21.36 11.78
C GLY A 140 1.87 -20.38 11.75
N TYR A 141 1.65 -19.14 11.30
CA TYR A 141 2.60 -18.04 11.41
C TYR A 141 2.54 -17.42 12.81
N SER A 142 3.66 -16.83 13.23
CA SER A 142 3.81 -16.24 14.57
C SER A 142 4.10 -14.74 14.54
N GLU A 143 4.28 -14.21 13.33
CA GLU A 143 4.50 -12.80 13.04
C GLU A 143 3.30 -11.97 13.51
N THR A 144 3.58 -10.86 14.19
CA THR A 144 2.54 -9.86 14.51
C THR A 144 2.27 -8.97 13.30
N PHE A 145 1.14 -8.24 13.31
CA PHE A 145 0.87 -7.26 12.27
C PHE A 145 2.00 -6.22 12.12
N ASP A 146 2.55 -5.74 13.25
CA ASP A 146 3.66 -4.78 13.24
C ASP A 146 4.91 -5.36 12.55
N GLU A 147 5.24 -6.64 12.78
CA GLU A 147 6.38 -7.29 12.12
C GLU A 147 6.16 -7.47 10.61
N VAL A 148 4.93 -7.77 10.20
CA VAL A 148 4.54 -7.85 8.79
C VAL A 148 4.58 -6.48 8.13
N PHE A 149 4.02 -5.46 8.79
CA PHE A 149 4.06 -4.08 8.33
C PHE A 149 5.50 -3.58 8.16
N ASP A 150 6.37 -3.80 9.14
CA ASP A 150 7.79 -3.45 9.07
C ASP A 150 8.48 -4.14 7.89
N ALA A 151 8.23 -5.44 7.69
CA ALA A 151 8.82 -6.16 6.58
C ALA A 151 8.30 -5.68 5.21
N TRP A 152 7.01 -5.37 5.11
CA TRP A 152 6.37 -4.80 3.93
C TRP A 152 6.93 -3.42 3.57
N THR A 153 7.10 -2.52 4.54
CA THR A 153 7.72 -1.20 4.28
C THR A 153 9.15 -1.35 3.76
N ILE A 154 9.92 -2.30 4.31
CA ILE A 154 11.27 -2.59 3.79
C ILE A 154 11.19 -3.22 2.39
N ALA A 155 10.21 -4.08 2.11
CA ALA A 155 9.99 -4.66 0.78
C ALA A 155 9.73 -3.58 -0.28
N ASN A 156 8.90 -2.58 0.02
CA ASN A 156 8.63 -1.44 -0.87
C ASN A 156 9.87 -0.61 -1.20
N TRP A 157 10.88 -0.63 -0.32
CA TRP A 157 12.14 0.09 -0.51
C TRP A 157 13.22 -0.75 -1.21
N VAL A 158 13.45 -1.97 -0.72
CA VAL A 158 14.61 -2.80 -1.08
C VAL A 158 14.32 -3.70 -2.28
N ASP A 159 13.11 -4.24 -2.32
CA ASP A 159 12.64 -5.28 -3.24
C ASP A 159 13.69 -6.33 -3.64
N ASP A 160 14.15 -7.12 -2.66
CA ASP A 160 15.19 -8.13 -2.87
C ASP A 160 14.91 -9.42 -2.10
N THR A 161 14.24 -10.36 -2.77
CA THR A 161 13.90 -11.69 -2.23
C THR A 161 15.11 -12.60 -1.96
N ARG A 162 16.33 -12.18 -2.33
CA ARG A 162 17.56 -12.94 -2.00
C ARG A 162 18.06 -12.65 -0.58
N LYS A 163 17.51 -11.65 0.10
CA LYS A 163 17.91 -11.23 1.45
C LYS A 163 16.90 -11.69 2.49
N ALA A 164 17.41 -11.94 3.70
CA ALA A 164 16.60 -12.18 4.89
C ALA A 164 15.49 -13.25 4.73
N GLY A 165 15.72 -14.26 3.90
CA GLY A 165 14.74 -15.33 3.63
C GLY A 165 13.60 -14.94 2.70
N GLY A 166 13.72 -13.85 1.93
CA GLY A 166 12.70 -13.41 0.98
C GLY A 166 11.89 -12.20 1.44
N LYS A 167 11.79 -11.98 2.76
CA LYS A 167 10.85 -11.06 3.39
C LYS A 167 10.94 -9.58 2.98
N TYR A 168 12.02 -9.17 2.31
CA TYR A 168 12.27 -7.78 1.90
C TYR A 168 12.11 -7.58 0.39
N GLY A 169 11.24 -8.36 -0.25
CA GLY A 169 10.79 -8.11 -1.61
C GLY A 169 9.54 -8.88 -1.98
N TYR A 170 9.08 -8.67 -3.20
CA TYR A 170 7.94 -9.34 -3.81
C TYR A 170 8.42 -10.48 -4.72
N TYR A 171 7.64 -11.56 -4.77
CA TYR A 171 7.81 -12.64 -5.75
C TYR A 171 6.96 -12.42 -6.99
N SER A 172 5.87 -11.67 -6.86
CA SER A 172 4.89 -11.42 -7.92
C SER A 172 4.98 -10.04 -8.56
N LEU A 173 5.83 -9.14 -8.04
CA LEU A 173 6.03 -7.77 -8.52
C LEU A 173 7.52 -7.42 -8.52
N GLU A 174 7.94 -6.48 -9.37
CA GLU A 174 9.27 -5.86 -9.33
C GLU A 174 9.11 -4.33 -9.17
N ILE A 175 9.52 -3.79 -8.02
CA ILE A 175 9.56 -2.35 -7.73
C ILE A 175 10.63 -1.71 -8.63
N GLY A 176 10.22 -0.68 -9.38
CA GLY A 176 11.03 -0.09 -10.45
C GLY A 176 10.90 -0.81 -11.81
N GLY A 177 10.03 -1.82 -11.90
CA GLY A 177 9.65 -2.50 -13.12
C GLY A 177 8.48 -1.82 -13.86
N PRO A 178 8.01 -2.41 -14.98
CA PRO A 178 6.90 -1.87 -15.77
C PRO A 178 5.61 -1.68 -14.96
N ASP A 179 5.30 -2.59 -14.05
CA ASP A 179 4.09 -2.59 -13.22
C ASP A 179 4.09 -1.51 -12.13
N THR A 180 5.23 -0.85 -11.91
CA THR A 180 5.34 0.34 -11.06
C THR A 180 5.72 1.58 -11.87
N ARG A 181 5.49 1.53 -13.19
CA ARG A 181 5.83 2.59 -14.16
C ARG A 181 7.31 2.97 -14.18
N TYR A 182 8.17 2.02 -13.82
CA TYR A 182 9.61 2.21 -13.63
C TYR A 182 9.97 3.22 -12.52
N HIS A 183 9.02 3.52 -11.64
CA HIS A 183 9.23 4.39 -10.49
C HIS A 183 9.46 3.56 -9.23
N THR A 184 10.24 4.13 -8.32
CA THR A 184 10.51 3.62 -6.98
C THR A 184 10.17 4.71 -5.95
N LEU A 185 10.21 4.38 -4.66
CA LEU A 185 10.15 5.39 -3.60
C LEU A 185 11.28 6.42 -3.77
N GLU A 186 12.52 5.96 -3.98
CA GLU A 186 13.68 6.83 -4.23
C GLU A 186 13.46 7.78 -5.40
N TYR A 187 12.88 7.31 -6.52
CA TYR A 187 12.56 8.14 -7.67
C TYR A 187 11.63 9.29 -7.31
N TRP A 188 10.49 9.02 -6.67
CA TRP A 188 9.53 10.07 -6.33
C TRP A 188 10.07 11.02 -5.28
N MET A 189 10.84 10.52 -4.31
CA MET A 189 11.49 11.36 -3.31
C MET A 189 12.50 12.32 -3.92
N ASP A 190 13.29 11.89 -4.91
CA ASP A 190 14.20 12.76 -5.67
C ASP A 190 13.45 13.84 -6.46
N ILE A 191 12.35 13.45 -7.13
CA ILE A 191 11.50 14.40 -7.87
C ILE A 191 10.92 15.47 -6.95
N TYR A 192 10.34 15.08 -5.81
CA TYR A 192 9.79 16.04 -4.85
C TYR A 192 10.90 16.89 -4.21
N HIS A 193 12.06 16.31 -3.91
CA HIS A 193 13.22 17.06 -3.44
C HIS A 193 13.61 18.17 -4.42
N GLY A 194 13.79 17.85 -5.71
CA GLY A 194 14.10 18.84 -6.73
C GLY A 194 13.04 19.95 -6.84
N LEU A 195 11.75 19.58 -6.83
CA LEU A 195 10.65 20.54 -6.94
C LEU A 195 10.62 21.55 -5.77
N TYR A 196 10.77 21.08 -4.53
CA TYR A 196 10.77 21.95 -3.35
C TYR A 196 12.05 22.76 -3.22
N TRP A 197 13.18 22.20 -3.62
CA TRP A 197 14.44 22.94 -3.67
C TRP A 197 14.38 24.08 -4.69
N ASP A 198 13.92 23.82 -5.92
CA ASP A 198 13.86 24.83 -6.97
C ASP A 198 12.84 25.94 -6.68
N ALA A 199 11.72 25.60 -6.04
CA ALA A 199 10.66 26.56 -5.75
C ALA A 199 10.88 27.36 -4.45
N TYR A 200 11.48 26.73 -3.43
CA TYR A 200 11.51 27.26 -2.07
C TYR A 200 12.88 27.16 -1.38
N GLU A 201 13.89 26.56 -2.00
CA GLU A 201 15.18 26.22 -1.37
C GLU A 201 15.01 25.35 -0.11
N ILE A 202 14.01 24.46 -0.13
CA ILE A 202 13.68 23.55 0.98
C ILE A 202 14.14 22.14 0.65
N GLU A 203 14.98 21.57 1.52
CA GLU A 203 15.30 20.14 1.50
C GLU A 203 14.11 19.34 2.07
N VAL A 204 13.46 18.55 1.22
CA VAL A 204 12.52 17.51 1.65
C VAL A 204 13.18 16.13 1.61
N PHE A 205 12.75 15.28 2.55
CA PHE A 205 13.27 13.96 2.87
C PHE A 205 14.73 13.93 3.37
N PRO A 206 15.03 13.13 4.40
CA PRO A 206 16.35 13.09 5.03
C PRO A 206 17.30 12.14 4.29
N PHE A 207 17.66 12.48 3.04
CA PHE A 207 18.55 11.67 2.20
C PHE A 207 19.82 12.39 1.74
N TYR A 208 19.80 13.73 1.67
CA TYR A 208 20.81 14.50 0.95
C TYR A 208 21.82 15.17 1.88
N THR A 209 21.44 15.55 3.11
CA THR A 209 22.36 16.13 4.08
C THR A 209 22.39 15.39 5.43
N THR A 210 23.59 15.31 6.03
CA THR A 210 23.81 14.83 7.41
C THR A 210 24.76 15.76 8.17
N PRO A 211 24.53 16.07 9.46
CA PRO A 211 23.38 15.61 10.25
C PRO A 211 22.07 16.23 9.74
N PHE A 212 21.02 15.42 9.69
CA PHE A 212 19.66 15.94 9.58
C PHE A 212 19.34 16.56 10.94
N GLN A 213 19.76 17.82 11.13
CA GLN A 213 19.40 18.59 12.31
C GLN A 213 17.99 19.10 12.10
N GLU A 214 17.01 18.50 12.79
CA GLU A 214 15.66 19.02 13.07
C GLU A 214 15.27 20.23 12.22
N THR A 215 15.21 20.02 10.91
CA THR A 215 14.29 20.77 10.10
C THR A 215 13.00 20.00 10.36
N TRP A 216 12.20 20.56 11.28
CA TRP A 216 10.81 20.24 11.64
C TRP A 216 9.86 19.89 10.47
N TRP A 217 10.32 19.77 9.23
CA TRP A 217 9.57 20.05 8.01
C TRP A 217 8.86 18.85 7.39
N GLN A 218 9.35 17.60 7.48
CA GLN A 218 8.55 16.47 6.98
C GLN A 218 7.21 16.40 7.71
N PHE A 219 7.23 16.69 9.02
CA PHE A 219 6.04 16.77 9.86
C PHE A 219 5.43 18.18 9.96
N ALA A 220 6.17 19.28 9.75
CA ALA A 220 5.59 20.63 9.75
C ALA A 220 4.92 21.04 8.42
N LEU A 221 5.32 20.46 7.28
CA LEU A 221 4.64 20.66 6.00
C LEU A 221 3.37 19.84 5.90
N TYR A 222 3.40 18.60 6.41
CA TYR A 222 2.35 17.60 6.17
C TYR A 222 1.62 17.14 7.43
N GLY A 223 2.03 17.61 8.61
CA GLY A 223 1.55 17.10 9.89
C GLY A 223 2.28 15.83 10.32
N ASP A 224 2.02 15.40 11.55
CA ASP A 224 2.47 14.09 12.02
C ASP A 224 1.78 12.99 11.22
N PRO A 225 2.49 11.90 10.91
CA PRO A 225 1.94 10.83 10.12
C PRO A 225 0.93 10.07 10.99
N LEU A 226 -0.14 9.61 10.36
CA LEU A 226 -1.05 8.68 11.02
C LEU A 226 -0.32 7.35 11.31
N PRO A 227 -0.76 6.57 12.31
CA PRO A 227 -0.24 5.23 12.54
C PRO A 227 -0.21 4.39 11.25
N TYR A 228 0.79 3.51 11.13
CA TYR A 228 1.00 2.67 9.95
C TYR A 228 1.22 3.46 8.64
N THR A 229 1.87 4.63 8.75
CA THR A 229 2.46 5.35 7.60
C THR A 229 3.96 5.06 7.52
N ALA A 230 4.45 4.60 6.37
CA ALA A 230 5.86 4.32 6.18
C ALA A 230 6.69 5.60 6.06
N GLN A 231 7.77 5.71 6.83
CA GLN A 231 8.70 6.84 6.77
C GLN A 231 10.13 6.32 6.52
N TYR A 232 10.79 6.84 5.50
CA TYR A 232 12.12 6.40 5.09
C TYR A 232 13.16 7.46 5.38
N PHE A 233 14.26 7.04 6.04
CA PHE A 233 15.36 7.90 6.42
C PHE A 233 16.70 7.31 5.97
N ARG A 234 17.60 8.13 5.42
CA ARG A 234 18.95 7.69 5.05
C ARG A 234 20.02 8.50 5.78
N PHE A 235 20.76 7.78 6.62
CA PHE A 235 21.89 8.35 7.33
C PHE A 235 23.18 8.11 6.55
N ASN A 236 23.78 9.19 6.01
CA ASN A 236 25.04 9.15 5.27
C ASN A 236 26.29 9.32 6.18
N SER A 237 26.19 9.03 7.47
CA SER A 237 27.31 9.22 8.38
C SER A 237 28.45 8.25 8.08
N ARG A 238 29.68 8.79 7.95
CA ARG A 238 30.90 7.97 7.73
C ARG A 238 31.41 7.30 9.02
N LYS A 239 30.67 7.42 10.13
CA LYS A 239 31.00 6.90 11.46
C LYS A 239 29.73 6.30 12.06
N ALA A 240 29.87 5.35 12.97
CA ALA A 240 28.74 4.85 13.75
C ALA A 240 27.99 6.03 14.38
N THR A 241 26.67 6.04 14.22
CA THR A 241 25.78 7.09 14.72
C THR A 241 24.73 6.45 15.59
N GLU A 242 24.45 7.07 16.73
CA GLU A 242 23.28 6.77 17.53
C GLU A 242 22.10 7.51 16.91
N VAL A 243 21.04 6.76 16.60
CA VAL A 243 19.78 7.32 16.11
C VAL A 243 18.82 7.34 17.29
N TRP A 244 18.28 8.52 17.57
CA TRP A 244 17.21 8.73 18.53
C TRP A 244 15.99 9.16 17.72
N MET A 245 14.91 8.41 17.83
CA MET A 245 13.60 8.80 17.31
C MET A 245 12.73 9.00 18.55
N ASP A 246 12.16 10.19 18.69
CA ASP A 246 11.17 10.47 19.71
C ASP A 246 9.84 10.73 19.00
N GLY A 247 8.78 10.09 19.50
CA GLY A 247 7.43 10.32 19.00
C GLY A 247 6.88 11.63 19.56
N GLN A 248 5.61 11.91 19.28
CA GLN A 248 4.93 12.93 20.07
C GLN A 248 4.59 12.38 21.46
N ASP A 249 4.80 13.19 22.49
CA ASP A 249 4.41 12.88 23.88
C ASP A 249 2.89 12.66 24.05
N PHE A 250 2.10 13.04 23.04
CA PHE A 250 0.64 12.94 23.04
C PHE A 250 0.16 12.24 21.77
N ALA A 251 -0.66 11.20 21.94
CA ALA A 251 -1.46 10.62 20.87
C ALA A 251 -2.91 11.10 20.99
N GLY A 252 -3.46 11.72 19.93
CA GLY A 252 -4.86 12.13 19.85
C GLY A 252 -5.08 13.55 19.35
N ILE A 253 -6.33 13.88 19.06
CA ILE A 253 -6.77 15.25 18.71
C ILE A 253 -6.70 16.09 19.99
N GLU A 254 -6.01 17.24 19.96
CA GLU A 254 -6.04 18.18 21.09
C GLU A 254 -7.50 18.54 21.43
N PRO A 255 -7.92 18.42 22.71
CA PRO A 255 -9.27 18.81 23.09
C PRO A 255 -9.43 20.32 22.88
N TYR A 256 -10.38 20.69 22.02
CA TYR A 256 -10.83 22.07 21.82
C TYR A 256 -11.58 22.62 23.04
#